data_AF-A0A6A5XQN9-F1
#
_entry.id   AF-A0A6A5XQN9-F1
#
_cell.length_a   1.000
_cell.length_b   1.000
_cell.length_c   1.000
_cell.angle_alpha   90.00
_cell.angle_beta   90.00
_cell.angle_gamma   90.00
#
_symmetry.space_group_name_H-M   'P 1'
#
loop_
_entity.id
_entity.type
_entity.pdbx_description
1 polymer ?
#
loop_
_entity_poly.entity_id
_entity_poly.type
_entity_poly.pdbx_seq_one_letter_code
_entity_poly.pdbx_strand_id
1 'polypeptide(L)'
;MQYSTTAYAAIVALLSLNSFVSAAPSASVVARQAKNIRLGYESLDANPGKKGASAVWVAGSGCSAVTPHGFDWEEFTPCEVFFTPPGQSQMYTMEGCGSGGGDLKENGNKVGSCKSEEQVEDCGGGRKWVGQYSCTLA
;
A
#
# COMPACT_ATOMS: atom_id res chain seq x y z
N MET A 1 -20.50 39.45 71.56
CA MET A 1 -21.42 39.86 70.47
C MET A 1 -20.54 39.97 69.22
N GLN A 2 -20.63 39.08 68.22
CA GLN A 2 -21.59 39.14 67.08
C GLN A 2 -21.62 40.56 66.48
N TYR A 3 -21.31 40.89 65.21
CA TYR A 3 -21.28 40.19 63.91
C TYR A 3 -20.42 40.99 62.89
N SER A 4 -19.88 40.28 61.87
CA SER A 4 -19.84 40.54 60.40
C SER A 4 -19.75 41.99 59.83
N THR A 5 -19.10 42.31 58.68
CA THR A 5 -19.05 41.62 57.37
C THR A 5 -18.11 42.38 56.38
N THR A 6 -17.31 41.64 55.59
CA THR A 6 -16.96 41.77 54.13
C THR A 6 -16.66 43.16 53.50
N ALA A 7 -15.67 43.38 52.59
CA ALA A 7 -15.35 42.60 51.38
C ALA A 7 -14.13 43.16 50.57
N TYR A 8 -13.58 42.30 49.67
CA TYR A 8 -12.79 42.56 48.43
C TYR A 8 -11.41 43.25 48.54
N ALA A 9 -10.37 42.96 47.75
CA ALA A 9 -10.04 41.98 46.71
C ALA A 9 -8.51 42.08 46.51
N ALA A 10 -7.83 41.01 46.07
CA ALA A 10 -6.87 41.08 44.95
C ALA A 10 -6.23 39.72 44.69
N ILE A 11 -6.45 39.28 43.46
CA ILE A 11 -5.90 38.13 42.77
C ILE A 11 -4.41 38.40 42.48
N VAL A 12 -3.52 37.46 42.81
CA VAL A 12 -2.27 37.26 42.06
C VAL A 12 -2.08 35.75 41.89
N ALA A 13 -2.66 35.23 40.81
CA ALA A 13 -2.29 33.95 40.25
C ALA A 13 -0.94 34.13 39.56
N LEU A 14 0.07 33.35 39.93
CA LEU A 14 1.29 33.09 39.16
C LEU A 14 2.07 31.95 39.85
N LEU A 15 1.58 30.72 39.73
CA LEU A 15 2.47 29.55 39.82
C LEU A 15 2.46 28.85 38.47
N SER A 16 3.52 29.18 37.73
CA SER A 16 4.05 28.52 36.56
C SER A 16 3.98 27.00 36.69
N LEU A 17 3.01 26.39 35.99
CA LEU A 17 3.13 25.00 35.60
C LEU A 17 4.31 24.88 34.63
N ASN A 18 5.40 24.29 35.10
CA ASN A 18 6.47 23.78 34.24
C ASN A 18 5.89 22.61 33.43
N SER A 19 5.25 22.95 32.32
CA SER A 19 4.89 22.01 31.27
C SER A 19 6.19 21.50 30.65
N PHE A 20 6.76 20.43 31.21
CA PHE A 20 7.66 19.58 30.45
C PHE A 20 6.82 18.90 29.37
N VAL A 21 6.64 19.59 28.24
CA VAL A 21 6.29 18.93 26.99
C VAL A 21 7.48 18.05 26.66
N SER A 22 7.41 16.79 27.07
CA SER A 22 8.17 15.74 26.42
C SER A 22 7.65 15.71 24.99
N ALA A 23 8.38 16.38 24.09
CA ALA A 23 8.19 16.21 22.67
C ALA A 23 8.46 14.74 22.40
N ALA A 24 7.39 13.94 22.32
CA ALA A 24 7.47 12.60 21.80
C ALA A 24 8.22 12.71 20.47
N PRO A 25 9.28 11.91 20.24
CA PRO A 25 9.98 11.93 18.97
C PRO A 25 8.92 11.76 17.91
N SER A 26 8.78 12.78 17.06
CA SER A 26 8.04 12.65 15.83
C SER A 26 8.84 11.68 14.99
N ALA A 27 8.68 10.39 15.28
CA ALA A 27 8.92 9.35 14.31
C ALA A 27 8.08 9.81 13.12
N SER A 28 8.77 10.32 12.10
CA SER A 28 8.19 10.42 10.77
C SER A 28 7.87 8.99 10.38
N VAL A 29 6.71 8.51 10.83
CA VAL A 29 6.03 7.39 10.23
C VAL A 29 5.69 7.93 8.87
N VAL A 30 6.62 7.76 7.92
CA VAL A 30 6.30 7.78 6.52
C VAL A 30 5.25 6.70 6.41
N ALA A 31 3.99 7.10 6.51
CA ALA A 31 2.87 6.23 6.25
C ALA A 31 3.16 5.67 4.87
N ARG A 32 3.55 4.40 4.80
CA ARG A 32 3.55 3.67 3.55
C ARG A 32 2.10 3.77 3.10
N GLN A 33 1.78 4.73 2.23
CA GLN A 33 0.45 4.80 1.63
C GLN A 33 0.16 3.39 1.17
N ALA A 34 -0.92 2.78 1.66
CA ALA A 34 -1.25 1.41 1.30
C ALA A 34 -1.36 1.36 -0.22
N LYS A 35 -0.32 0.84 -0.89
CA LYS A 35 -0.28 0.74 -2.34
C LYS A 35 -0.96 -0.57 -2.70
N ASN A 36 -2.01 -0.47 -3.51
CA ASN A 36 -2.62 -1.64 -4.13
C ASN A 36 -1.82 -1.96 -5.38
N ILE A 37 -0.91 -2.92 -5.27
CA ILE A 37 -0.09 -3.40 -6.37
C ILE A 37 -0.88 -4.48 -7.11
N ARG A 38 -0.94 -4.37 -8.43
CA ARG A 38 -1.65 -5.29 -9.30
C ARG A 38 -0.64 -6.10 -10.09
N LEU A 39 -0.87 -7.42 -10.15
CA LEU A 39 -0.07 -8.35 -10.95
C LEU A 39 -0.99 -9.05 -11.94
N GLY A 40 -0.59 -9.11 -13.20
CA GLY A 40 -1.48 -9.60 -14.26
C GLY A 40 -0.83 -9.56 -15.63
N TYR A 41 -1.63 -9.30 -16.66
CA TYR A 41 -1.20 -9.34 -18.06
C TYR A 41 -1.89 -8.25 -18.90
N GLU A 42 -1.31 -7.92 -20.05
CA GLU A 42 -1.91 -7.03 -21.04
C GLU A 42 -3.00 -7.78 -21.82
N SER A 43 -4.20 -7.21 -21.94
CA SER A 43 -5.21 -7.63 -22.90
C SER A 43 -5.28 -6.60 -24.03
N LEU A 44 -5.26 -7.10 -25.27
CA LEU A 44 -5.36 -6.28 -26.47
C LEU A 44 -6.80 -6.29 -26.96
N ASP A 45 -7.42 -5.11 -27.14
CA ASP A 45 -8.84 -5.01 -27.52
C ASP A 45 -9.18 -5.75 -28.82
N ALA A 46 -8.22 -5.89 -29.75
CA ALA A 46 -8.41 -6.61 -31.00
C ALA A 46 -8.59 -8.13 -30.81
N ASN A 47 -8.25 -8.69 -29.64
CA ASN A 47 -8.41 -10.10 -29.29
C ASN A 47 -8.42 -10.26 -27.75
N PRO A 48 -9.56 -10.03 -27.06
CA PRO A 48 -9.62 -10.08 -25.60
C PRO A 48 -9.29 -11.45 -24.97
N GLY A 49 -9.28 -12.52 -25.78
CA GLY A 49 -8.80 -13.85 -25.37
C GLY A 49 -7.28 -14.07 -25.52
N LYS A 50 -6.56 -13.15 -26.18
CA LYS A 50 -5.10 -13.20 -26.28
C LYS A 50 -4.49 -12.44 -25.10
N LYS A 51 -3.75 -13.16 -24.27
CA LYS A 51 -2.95 -12.59 -23.19
C LYS A 51 -1.63 -12.09 -23.78
N GLY A 52 -1.33 -10.82 -23.55
CA GLY A 52 -0.06 -10.18 -23.89
C GLY A 52 0.99 -10.40 -22.80
N ALA A 53 1.91 -9.43 -22.66
CA ALA A 53 2.99 -9.54 -21.69
C ALA A 53 2.48 -9.49 -20.23
N SER A 54 3.14 -10.23 -19.34
CA SER A 54 2.95 -10.11 -17.90
C SER A 54 3.36 -8.73 -17.42
N ALA A 55 2.67 -8.23 -16.39
CA ALA A 55 2.85 -6.88 -15.89
C ALA A 55 2.58 -6.73 -14.40
N VAL A 56 3.24 -5.72 -13.83
CA VAL A 56 2.97 -5.19 -12.49
C VAL A 56 2.74 -3.69 -12.58
N TRP A 57 1.67 -3.20 -11.96
CA TRP A 57 1.34 -1.78 -11.87
C TRP A 57 0.74 -1.44 -10.49
N VAL A 58 0.64 -0.16 -10.17
CA VAL A 58 -0.01 0.30 -8.94
C VAL A 58 -1.37 0.89 -9.29
N ALA A 59 -2.43 0.45 -8.60
CA ALA A 59 -3.77 0.96 -8.83
C ALA A 59 -3.80 2.49 -8.65
N GLY A 60 -4.42 3.19 -9.60
CA GLY A 60 -4.51 4.66 -9.59
C GLY A 60 -3.22 5.39 -9.99
N SER A 61 -2.10 4.68 -10.18
CA SER A 61 -0.99 5.21 -10.98
C SER A 61 -1.30 4.88 -12.43
N GLY A 62 -1.47 5.90 -13.29
CA GLY A 62 -1.80 5.67 -14.70
C GLY A 62 -0.86 4.64 -15.33
N CYS A 63 -1.37 3.87 -16.31
CA CYS A 63 -0.89 2.58 -16.86
C CYS A 63 0.62 2.41 -17.16
N SER A 64 1.44 2.66 -16.17
CA SER A 64 2.87 2.46 -16.15
C SER A 64 3.06 1.08 -15.56
N ALA A 65 3.08 0.09 -16.42
CA ALA A 65 3.39 -1.27 -16.03
C ALA A 65 4.87 -1.55 -16.28
N VAL A 66 5.46 -2.39 -15.44
CA VAL A 66 6.77 -2.99 -15.70
C VAL A 66 6.59 -4.48 -15.89
N THR A 67 7.44 -5.07 -16.73
CA THR A 67 7.49 -6.52 -16.87
C THR A 67 8.12 -7.11 -15.61
N PRO A 68 7.41 -8.00 -14.90
CA PRO A 68 7.98 -8.70 -13.75
C PRO A 68 9.00 -9.75 -14.19
N HIS A 69 9.88 -10.12 -13.26
CA HIS A 69 10.85 -11.19 -13.48
C HIS A 69 10.33 -12.52 -12.90
N GLY A 70 10.58 -13.63 -13.60
CA GLY A 70 10.18 -14.97 -13.13
C GLY A 70 8.68 -15.26 -13.24
N PHE A 71 7.96 -14.57 -14.12
CA PHE A 71 6.52 -14.73 -14.27
C PHE A 71 6.22 -15.79 -15.33
N ASP A 72 6.08 -17.06 -14.92
CA ASP A 72 5.53 -18.12 -15.78
C ASP A 72 4.10 -18.46 -15.34
N TRP A 73 3.17 -18.39 -16.27
CA TRP A 73 1.75 -18.63 -16.00
C TRP A 73 1.34 -20.09 -16.28
N GLU A 74 2.13 -20.85 -17.04
CA GLU A 74 1.67 -22.11 -17.65
C GLU A 74 2.27 -23.38 -17.05
N GLU A 75 3.43 -23.33 -16.39
CA GLU A 75 3.95 -24.45 -15.61
C GLU A 75 3.72 -24.18 -14.12
N PHE A 76 2.86 -25.01 -13.50
CA PHE A 76 2.66 -25.14 -12.05
C PHE A 76 3.52 -24.20 -11.19
N THR A 77 2.86 -23.20 -10.57
CA THR A 77 3.34 -22.23 -9.56
C THR A 77 3.68 -20.82 -10.05
N PRO A 78 2.87 -19.79 -9.69
CA PRO A 78 3.43 -18.57 -9.14
C PRO A 78 3.53 -18.73 -7.63
N CYS A 79 4.38 -19.63 -7.16
CA CYS A 79 4.63 -19.70 -5.71
C CYS A 79 5.70 -18.69 -5.29
N GLU A 80 6.27 -17.93 -6.23
CA GLU A 80 7.14 -16.80 -5.94
C GLU A 80 7.23 -15.86 -7.17
N VAL A 81 6.71 -14.64 -7.08
CA VAL A 81 6.84 -13.63 -8.15
C VAL A 81 7.72 -12.49 -7.67
N PHE A 82 8.77 -12.17 -8.41
CA PHE A 82 9.66 -11.05 -8.11
C PHE A 82 9.33 -9.84 -8.97
N PHE A 83 9.12 -8.70 -8.31
CA PHE A 83 8.77 -7.48 -9.01
C PHE A 83 9.22 -6.23 -8.26
N THR A 84 9.44 -5.15 -9.02
CA THR A 84 9.67 -3.82 -8.46
C THR A 84 8.54 -2.93 -8.96
N PRO A 85 7.59 -2.50 -8.11
CA PRO A 85 6.50 -1.65 -8.56
C PRO A 85 7.03 -0.35 -9.19
N PRO A 86 6.32 0.20 -10.19
CA PRO A 86 6.66 1.49 -10.77
C PRO A 86 6.83 2.57 -9.69
N GLY A 87 7.94 3.33 -9.78
CA GLY A 87 8.26 4.37 -8.82
C GLY A 87 8.72 3.87 -7.44
N GLN A 88 9.05 2.58 -7.31
CA GLN A 88 9.70 2.01 -6.13
C GLN A 88 11.12 1.52 -6.47
N SER A 89 11.99 1.52 -5.47
CA SER A 89 13.34 0.95 -5.57
C SER A 89 13.47 -0.43 -4.92
N GLN A 90 12.43 -0.86 -4.19
CA GLN A 90 12.43 -2.11 -3.43
C GLN A 90 11.88 -3.23 -4.30
N MET A 91 12.57 -4.38 -4.27
CA MET A 91 12.08 -5.62 -4.84
C MET A 91 11.12 -6.29 -3.85
N TYR A 92 9.96 -6.66 -4.36
CA TYR A 92 8.95 -7.41 -3.64
C TYR A 92 8.84 -8.80 -4.21
N THR A 93 8.37 -9.70 -3.36
CA THR A 93 8.08 -11.07 -3.69
C THR A 93 6.65 -11.40 -3.31
N MET A 94 5.84 -11.92 -4.22
CA MET A 94 4.55 -12.54 -3.87
C MET A 94 4.75 -14.04 -3.75
N GLU A 95 4.54 -14.61 -2.56
CA GLU A 95 4.58 -16.04 -2.32
C GLU A 95 3.17 -16.62 -2.12
N GLY A 96 2.89 -17.73 -2.80
CA GLY A 96 1.59 -18.38 -2.73
C GLY A 96 0.60 -17.84 -3.75
N CYS A 97 -0.10 -18.75 -4.40
CA CYS A 97 -1.05 -18.47 -5.46
C CYS A 97 -2.25 -19.42 -5.38
N GLY A 98 -3.39 -18.98 -5.92
CA GLY A 98 -4.64 -19.73 -5.92
C GLY A 98 -5.80 -18.95 -5.34
N SER A 99 -6.92 -19.64 -5.07
CA SER A 99 -8.18 -19.05 -4.59
C SER A 99 -8.06 -18.35 -3.23
N GLY A 100 -6.99 -18.61 -2.46
CA GLY A 100 -6.70 -17.95 -1.19
C GLY A 100 -5.79 -16.72 -1.28
N GLY A 101 -5.16 -16.46 -2.42
CA GLY A 101 -4.15 -15.41 -2.56
C GLY A 101 -2.74 -15.84 -2.15
N GLY A 102 -1.95 -14.89 -1.64
CA GLY A 102 -0.55 -15.08 -1.26
C GLY A 102 -0.03 -14.03 -0.27
N ASP A 103 1.19 -14.21 0.21
CA ASP A 103 1.89 -13.27 1.07
C ASP A 103 2.78 -12.34 0.24
N LEU A 104 2.70 -11.04 0.53
CA LEU A 104 3.62 -10.07 -0.04
C LEU A 104 4.82 -9.92 0.88
N LYS A 105 6.02 -10.12 0.35
CA LYS A 105 7.29 -9.99 1.06
C LYS A 105 8.16 -8.88 0.47
N GLU A 106 8.93 -8.25 1.33
CA GLU A 106 10.01 -7.31 0.99
C GLU A 106 11.28 -7.82 1.65
N ASN A 107 12.31 -8.11 0.85
CA ASN A 107 13.58 -8.69 1.34
C ASN A 107 13.35 -9.93 2.24
N GLY A 108 12.40 -10.78 1.90
CA GLY A 108 12.05 -12.00 2.65
C GLY A 108 11.12 -11.81 3.86
N ASN A 109 10.81 -10.57 4.25
CA ASN A 109 9.89 -10.29 5.36
C ASN A 109 8.48 -10.04 4.84
N LYS A 110 7.46 -10.65 5.47
CA LYS A 110 6.06 -10.38 5.13
C LYS A 110 5.70 -8.92 5.44
N VAL A 111 5.25 -8.20 4.41
CA VAL A 111 4.85 -6.78 4.46
C VAL A 111 3.42 -6.57 3.96
N GLY A 112 2.70 -7.64 3.63
CA GLY A 112 1.34 -7.52 3.13
C GLY A 112 0.75 -8.86 2.70
N SER A 113 -0.38 -8.78 2.01
CA SER A 113 -1.05 -9.93 1.43
C SER A 113 -1.56 -9.62 0.04
N CYS A 114 -1.65 -10.65 -0.77
CA CYS A 114 -2.20 -10.66 -2.12
C CYS A 114 -3.47 -11.49 -2.12
N LYS A 115 -4.48 -11.06 -2.87
CA LYS A 115 -5.71 -11.82 -3.12
C LYS A 115 -5.90 -12.02 -4.61
N SER A 116 -6.42 -13.18 -5.00
CA SER A 116 -6.88 -13.41 -6.38
C SER A 116 -8.12 -12.58 -6.62
N GLU A 117 -8.00 -11.57 -7.46
CA GLU A 117 -9.06 -10.62 -7.78
C GLU A 117 -8.83 -10.10 -9.19
N GLU A 118 -9.73 -10.47 -10.11
CA GLU A 118 -9.68 -9.94 -11.46
C GLU A 118 -10.08 -8.46 -11.47
N GLN A 119 -9.23 -7.59 -12.04
CA GLN A 119 -9.52 -6.17 -12.24
C GLN A 119 -9.02 -5.73 -13.60
N VAL A 120 -9.81 -4.94 -14.31
CA VAL A 120 -9.45 -4.42 -15.63
C VAL A 120 -9.23 -2.92 -15.54
N GLU A 121 -8.06 -2.46 -15.95
CA GLU A 121 -7.73 -1.04 -16.08
C GLU A 121 -7.54 -0.67 -17.56
N ASP A 122 -8.27 0.35 -18.01
CA ASP A 122 -8.15 0.89 -19.37
C ASP A 122 -6.97 1.87 -19.44
N CYS A 123 -6.11 1.65 -20.42
CA CYS A 123 -4.86 2.39 -20.60
C CYS A 123 -4.83 3.26 -21.84
N GLY A 124 -5.96 3.34 -22.55
CA GLY A 124 -6.05 4.03 -23.82
C GLY A 124 -5.26 3.34 -24.94
N GLY A 125 -5.55 3.76 -26.18
CA GLY A 125 -4.90 3.20 -27.36
C GLY A 125 -5.21 1.71 -27.60
N GLY A 126 -6.32 1.20 -27.06
CA GLY A 126 -6.78 -0.18 -27.24
C GLY A 126 -6.08 -1.22 -26.35
N ARG A 127 -5.34 -0.76 -25.32
CA ARG A 127 -4.64 -1.61 -24.36
C ARG A 127 -5.35 -1.60 -23.02
N LYS A 128 -5.51 -2.78 -22.43
CA LYS A 128 -6.11 -2.96 -21.10
C LYS A 128 -5.16 -3.81 -20.26
N TRP A 129 -4.95 -3.44 -19.00
CA TRP A 129 -4.25 -4.31 -18.05
C TRP A 129 -5.29 -5.12 -17.26
N VAL A 130 -5.13 -6.43 -17.24
CA VAL A 130 -6.00 -7.35 -16.50
C VAL A 130 -5.21 -7.88 -15.31
N GLY A 131 -5.49 -7.33 -14.13
CA GLY A 131 -4.90 -7.75 -12.86
C GLY A 131 -5.55 -9.05 -12.43
N GLN A 132 -4.75 -10.06 -12.12
CA GLN A 132 -5.22 -11.32 -11.54
C GLN A 132 -5.04 -11.34 -10.02
N TYR A 133 -4.03 -10.62 -9.52
CA TYR A 133 -3.76 -10.49 -8.10
C TYR A 133 -3.73 -9.03 -7.67
N SER A 134 -4.30 -8.80 -6.49
CA SER A 134 -4.28 -7.52 -5.78
C SER A 134 -3.49 -7.66 -4.50
N CYS A 135 -2.33 -7.03 -4.42
CA CYS A 135 -1.48 -7.02 -3.24
C CYS A 135 -1.60 -5.70 -2.49
N THR A 136 -1.83 -5.78 -1.18
CA THR A 136 -1.96 -4.65 -0.27
C THR A 136 -0.84 -4.72 0.76
N LEU A 137 -0.09 -3.63 0.91
CA LEU A 137 0.87 -3.45 2.00
C LEU A 137 0.12 -3.30 3.33
N ALA A 138 0.54 -4.05 4.35
CA ALA A 138 0.01 -4.00 5.72
C ALA A 138 0.71 -2.94 6.58
#